data_AF-A0A0H3HCN0-F1
#
_entry.id   AF-A0A0H3HCN0-F1
#
_cell.length_a   1.000
_cell.length_b   1.000
_cell.length_c   1.000
_cell.angle_alpha   90.00
_cell.angle_beta   90.00
_cell.angle_gamma   90.00
#
_symmetry.space_group_name_H-M   'P 1'
#
loop_
_entity.id
_entity.type
_entity.pdbx_description
1 polymer ?
#
loop_
_entity_poly.entity_id
_entity_poly.type
_entity_poly.pdbx_seq_one_letter_code
_entity_poly.pdbx_strand_id
1 'polypeptide(L)'
;MMYKRTDLTLSMFYASSADAEGNKVATLTMQVIAAEVGAVQTSQLRCITDSAKKKTYSVGEQSVSNGSDPLLVAIENYWRQSTDVVVKGLIAEVTDFIAGNINSVSTWIGQFGMKVFENQPLDERLPESVLQADGGSATATGS
;
A
#
# COMPACT_ATOMS: atom_id res chain seq x y z
N MET A 1 -18.67 11.88 4.92
CA MET A 1 -18.41 12.09 3.47
C MET A 1 -18.02 10.74 2.91
N MET A 2 -18.55 10.35 1.75
CA MET A 2 -18.12 9.14 1.04
C MET A 2 -17.18 9.54 -0.09
N TYR A 3 -16.07 8.85 -0.23
CA TYR A 3 -15.09 9.07 -1.29
C TYR A 3 -15.42 8.27 -2.55
N LYS A 4 -15.07 8.83 -3.71
CA LYS A 4 -14.96 8.08 -4.97
C LYS A 4 -13.50 7.74 -5.24
N ARG A 5 -13.24 6.70 -6.04
CA ARG A 5 -11.88 6.32 -6.43
C ARG A 5 -11.08 7.46 -7.08
N THR A 6 -11.77 8.36 -7.79
CA THR A 6 -11.17 9.53 -8.45
C THR A 6 -10.79 10.64 -7.49
N ASP A 7 -11.31 10.62 -6.27
CA ASP A 7 -11.01 11.62 -5.24
C ASP A 7 -9.75 11.25 -4.43
N LEU A 8 -9.27 10.02 -4.64
CA LEU A 8 -8.24 9.39 -3.83
C LEU A 8 -7.05 9.00 -4.70
N THR A 9 -5.88 9.05 -4.08
CA THR A 9 -4.64 8.53 -4.67
C THR A 9 -3.93 7.62 -3.67
N LEU A 10 -3.04 6.77 -4.16
CA LEU A 10 -2.23 5.87 -3.36
C LEU A 10 -0.75 6.26 -3.43
N SER A 11 -0.10 6.27 -2.28
CA SER A 11 1.36 6.38 -2.16
C SER A 11 1.91 5.18 -1.39
N MET A 12 3.14 4.77 -1.70
CA MET A 12 3.83 3.70 -0.99
C MET A 12 5.21 4.13 -0.53
N PHE A 13 5.50 3.79 0.71
CA PHE A 13 6.81 3.97 1.33
C PHE A 13 7.39 2.63 1.76
N TYR A 14 8.72 2.53 1.74
CA TYR A 14 9.46 1.35 2.13
C TYR A 14 10.50 1.70 3.21
N ALA A 15 10.50 0.91 4.28
CA ALA A 15 11.54 0.93 5.29
C ALA A 15 12.00 -0.51 5.59
N SER A 16 13.28 -0.67 5.93
CA SER A 16 13.82 -1.93 6.42
C SER A 16 14.39 -1.73 7.82
N SER A 17 14.09 -2.65 8.72
CA SER A 17 14.62 -2.69 10.09
C SER A 17 14.94 -4.12 10.51
N ALA A 18 15.39 -4.28 11.75
CA ALA A 18 15.41 -5.57 12.44
C ALA A 18 14.42 -5.52 13.62
N ASP A 19 13.76 -6.65 13.91
CA ASP A 19 12.98 -6.79 15.15
C ASP A 19 13.87 -7.16 16.35
N ALA A 20 13.26 -7.32 17.53
CA ALA A 20 13.96 -7.63 18.76
C ALA A 20 14.65 -9.01 18.71
N GLU A 21 14.13 -9.92 17.90
CA GLU A 21 14.65 -11.26 17.67
C GLU A 21 15.75 -11.29 16.58
N GLY A 22 16.06 -10.14 15.97
CA GLY A 22 17.07 -10.01 14.92
C GLY A 22 16.61 -10.44 13.52
N ASN A 23 15.32 -10.69 13.33
CA ASN A 23 14.76 -10.94 12.01
C ASN A 23 14.71 -9.65 11.20
N LYS A 24 14.90 -9.75 9.89
CA LYS A 24 14.81 -8.60 9.00
C LYS A 24 13.34 -8.28 8.72
N VAL A 25 12.93 -7.05 8.98
CA VAL A 25 11.56 -6.59 8.75
C VAL A 25 11.57 -5.56 7.64
N ALA A 26 11.01 -5.93 6.49
CA ALA A 26 10.65 -4.99 5.44
C ALA A 26 9.23 -4.49 5.70
N THR A 27 9.05 -3.17 5.84
CA THR A 27 7.76 -2.53 6.07
C THR A 27 7.40 -1.65 4.87
N LEU A 28 6.24 -1.94 4.28
CA LEU A 28 5.59 -1.14 3.26
C LEU A 28 4.48 -0.33 3.93
N THR A 29 4.53 0.99 3.82
CA THR A 29 3.44 1.84 4.30
C THR A 29 2.64 2.34 3.12
N MET A 30 1.38 1.92 3.04
CA MET A 30 0.41 2.38 2.04
C MET A 30 -0.36 3.57 2.61
N GLN A 31 -0.44 4.66 1.86
CA GLN A 31 -1.25 5.83 2.22
C GLN A 31 -2.27 6.13 1.14
N VAL A 32 -3.55 6.16 1.53
CA VAL A 32 -4.62 6.67 0.69
C VAL A 32 -4.82 8.15 1.03
N ILE A 33 -4.74 9.00 0.02
CA ILE A 33 -4.70 10.46 0.18
C ILE A 33 -5.88 11.08 -0.57
N ALA A 34 -6.65 11.89 0.13
CA ALA A 34 -7.64 12.79 -0.48
C ALA A 34 -7.02 14.18 -0.65
N ALA A 35 -7.14 14.79 -1.83
CA ALA A 35 -6.39 16.00 -2.20
C ALA A 35 -6.47 17.15 -1.18
N GLU A 36 -7.66 17.43 -0.66
CA GLU A 36 -7.90 18.55 0.27
C GLU A 36 -7.77 18.18 1.75
N VAL A 37 -7.68 16.89 2.08
CA VAL A 37 -7.71 16.39 3.48
C VAL A 37 -6.37 15.78 3.89
N GLY A 38 -5.57 15.32 2.93
CA GLY A 38 -4.35 14.56 3.18
C GLY A 38 -4.63 13.07 3.35
N ALA A 39 -3.79 12.39 4.14
CA ALA A 39 -3.89 10.95 4.35
C ALA A 39 -5.18 10.58 5.11
N VAL A 40 -6.10 9.88 4.44
CA VAL A 40 -7.39 9.43 5.00
C VAL A 40 -7.35 7.97 5.44
N GLN A 41 -6.33 7.23 5.01
CA GLN A 41 -6.06 5.87 5.45
C GLN A 41 -4.56 5.59 5.38
N THR A 42 -4.06 4.82 6.34
CA THR A 42 -2.69 4.28 6.34
C THR A 42 -2.73 2.79 6.63
N SER A 43 -1.90 1.99 5.96
CA SER A 43 -1.79 0.55 6.22
C SER A 43 -0.34 0.08 6.11
N GLN A 44 0.16 -0.57 7.15
CA GLN A 44 1.48 -1.19 7.14
C GLN A 44 1.38 -2.64 6.70
N LEU A 45 2.17 -3.01 5.70
CA LEU A 45 2.34 -4.38 5.26
C LEU A 45 3.78 -4.80 5.50
N ARG A 46 4.00 -5.97 6.09
CA ARG A 46 5.31 -6.40 6.57
C ARG A 46 5.72 -7.72 5.94
N CYS A 47 6.98 -7.82 5.55
CA CYS A 47 7.65 -9.05 5.21
C CYS A 47 8.77 -9.28 6.23
N ILE A 48 8.60 -10.28 7.09
CA ILE A 48 9.55 -10.67 8.13
C ILE A 48 10.36 -11.85 7.60
N THR A 49 11.68 -11.70 7.53
CA THR A 49 12.60 -12.77 7.13
C THR A 49 13.39 -13.21 8.35
N ASP A 50 13.16 -14.45 8.78
CA ASP A 50 13.88 -15.01 9.92
C ASP A 50 15.32 -15.40 9.58
N SER A 51 16.06 -15.86 10.59
CA SER A 51 17.45 -16.32 10.45
C SER A 51 17.59 -17.53 9.51
N ALA A 52 16.53 -18.35 9.35
CA ALA A 52 16.45 -19.45 8.41
C ALA A 52 16.05 -19.00 6.98
N LYS A 53 15.92 -17.69 6.74
CA LYS A 53 15.48 -17.07 5.49
C LYS A 53 14.03 -17.38 5.12
N LYS A 54 13.24 -17.90 6.05
CA LYS A 54 11.79 -18.08 5.86
C LYS A 54 11.13 -16.71 5.92
N LYS A 55 10.26 -16.45 4.95
CA LYS A 55 9.48 -15.21 4.89
C LYS A 55 8.09 -15.43 5.46
N THR A 56 7.65 -14.51 6.30
CA THR A 56 6.28 -14.41 6.80
C THR A 56 5.74 -13.05 6.43
N TYR A 57 4.51 -13.00 5.94
CA TYR A 57 3.83 -11.78 5.53
C TYR A 57 2.72 -11.46 6.51
N SER A 58 2.62 -10.20 6.90
CA SER A 58 1.60 -9.75 7.85
C SER A 58 1.15 -8.33 7.56
N VAL A 59 -0.06 -8.00 8.02
CA VAL A 59 -0.54 -6.63 8.10
C VAL A 59 -0.28 -6.12 9.51
N GLY A 60 0.39 -4.97 9.60
CA GLY A 60 0.69 -4.28 10.84
C GLY A 60 -0.40 -3.27 11.20
N GLU A 61 0.02 -2.08 11.62
CA GLU A 61 -0.89 -0.99 11.98
C GLU A 61 -1.69 -0.51 10.76
N GLN A 62 -2.99 -0.33 10.98
CA GLN A 62 -3.90 0.29 10.02
C GLN A 62 -4.72 1.37 10.71
N SER A 63 -4.95 2.47 10.00
CA SER A 63 -5.79 3.57 10.44
C SER A 63 -6.67 3.99 9.27
N VAL A 64 -7.96 4.17 9.54
CA VAL A 64 -8.98 4.60 8.58
C VAL A 64 -9.73 5.77 9.21
N SER A 65 -9.72 6.93 8.55
CA SER A 65 -10.34 8.15 9.07
C SER A 65 -11.87 8.09 9.11
N ASN A 66 -12.49 7.27 8.25
CA ASN A 66 -13.93 7.04 8.20
C ASN A 66 -14.25 5.56 7.99
N GLY A 67 -14.48 4.81 9.07
CA GLY A 67 -14.83 3.38 9.02
C GLY A 67 -16.22 3.07 8.44
N SER A 68 -17.03 4.09 8.13
CA SER A 68 -18.31 3.93 7.43
C SER A 68 -18.19 4.17 5.93
N ASP A 69 -17.01 4.57 5.42
CA ASP A 69 -16.76 4.72 3.99
C ASP A 69 -16.53 3.34 3.36
N PRO A 70 -17.38 2.88 2.42
CA PRO A 70 -17.26 1.55 1.85
C PRO A 70 -15.97 1.32 1.07
N LEU A 71 -15.44 2.35 0.39
CA LEU A 71 -14.21 2.24 -0.40
C LEU A 71 -12.99 2.11 0.52
N LEU A 72 -12.88 2.93 1.57
CA LEU A 72 -11.77 2.84 2.53
C LEU A 72 -11.77 1.48 3.25
N VAL A 73 -12.95 0.99 3.65
CA VAL A 73 -13.11 -0.34 4.27
C VAL A 73 -12.72 -1.45 3.30
N ALA A 74 -13.08 -1.35 2.02
CA ALA A 74 -12.69 -2.33 1.01
C ALA A 74 -11.18 -2.36 0.80
N ILE A 75 -10.52 -1.19 0.75
CA ILE A 75 -9.06 -1.09 0.63
C ILE A 75 -8.37 -1.70 1.86
N GLU A 76 -8.85 -1.40 3.07
CA GLU A 76 -8.30 -1.99 4.29
C GLU A 76 -8.39 -3.53 4.26
N ASN A 77 -9.56 -4.05 3.88
CA ASN A 77 -9.82 -5.47 3.82
C ASN A 77 -9.02 -6.18 2.73
N TYR A 78 -8.79 -5.54 1.58
CA TYR A 78 -7.97 -6.09 0.51
C TYR A 78 -6.58 -6.47 0.99
N TRP A 79 -5.95 -5.58 1.77
CA TRP A 79 -4.65 -5.84 2.38
C TRP A 79 -4.67 -7.06 3.29
N ARG A 80 -5.70 -7.18 4.14
CA ARG A 80 -5.83 -8.29 5.09
C ARG A 80 -6.08 -9.62 4.40
N GLN A 81 -7.01 -9.66 3.44
CA GLN A 81 -7.44 -10.91 2.79
C GLN A 81 -6.40 -11.45 1.80
N SER A 82 -5.60 -10.58 1.19
CA SER A 82 -4.62 -10.96 0.17
C SER A 82 -3.17 -10.75 0.63
N THR A 83 -2.92 -10.74 1.94
CA THR A 83 -1.64 -10.33 2.55
C THR A 83 -0.43 -10.97 1.88
N ASP A 84 -0.37 -12.30 1.77
CA ASP A 84 0.80 -13.00 1.22
C ASP A 84 1.09 -12.58 -0.22
N VAL A 85 0.07 -12.66 -1.09
CA VAL A 85 0.18 -12.37 -2.52
C VAL A 85 0.56 -10.90 -2.75
N VAL A 86 -0.15 -9.98 -2.08
CA VAL A 86 0.06 -8.54 -2.26
C VAL A 86 1.43 -8.13 -1.75
N VAL A 87 1.79 -8.52 -0.53
CA VAL A 87 3.08 -8.10 0.06
C VAL A 87 4.23 -8.67 -0.74
N LYS A 88 4.14 -9.92 -1.18
CA LYS A 88 5.17 -10.52 -2.02
C LYS A 88 5.35 -9.76 -3.35
N GLY A 89 4.25 -9.38 -4.01
CA GLY A 89 4.28 -8.59 -5.24
C GLY A 89 4.89 -7.21 -5.03
N LEU A 90 4.46 -6.48 -4.00
CA LEU A 90 4.96 -5.14 -3.69
C LEU A 90 6.44 -5.15 -3.28
N ILE A 91 6.91 -6.17 -2.55
CA ILE A 91 8.34 -6.32 -2.23
C ILE A 91 9.18 -6.56 -3.49
N ALA A 92 8.66 -7.28 -4.48
CA ALA A 92 9.35 -7.45 -5.77
C ALA A 92 9.47 -6.10 -6.49
N GLU A 93 8.38 -5.32 -6.57
CA GLU A 93 8.38 -3.98 -7.16
C GLU A 93 9.36 -3.03 -6.45
N VAL A 94 9.42 -3.06 -5.11
CA VAL A 94 10.44 -2.30 -4.36
C VAL A 94 11.84 -2.74 -4.71
N THR A 95 12.08 -4.04 -4.86
CA THR A 95 13.42 -4.55 -5.21
C THR A 95 13.83 -4.08 -6.60
N ASP A 96 12.91 -4.11 -7.56
CA ASP A 96 13.15 -3.63 -8.93
C ASP A 96 13.38 -2.11 -8.94
N PHE A 97 12.59 -1.35 -8.17
CA PHE A 97 12.80 0.09 -7.98
C PHE A 97 14.18 0.39 -7.40
N ILE A 98 14.59 -0.33 -6.35
CA ILE A 98 15.90 -0.19 -5.71
C ILE A 98 17.03 -0.47 -6.71
N ALA A 99 16.90 -1.53 -7.52
CA ALA A 99 17.91 -1.94 -8.49
C ALA A 99 18.00 -1.00 -9.70
N GLY A 100 16.87 -0.46 -10.14
CA GLY A 100 16.79 0.34 -11.37
C GLY A 100 16.89 1.86 -11.17
N ASN A 101 16.47 2.38 -10.03
CA ASN A 101 16.21 3.82 -9.85
C ASN A 101 16.88 4.48 -8.63
N ILE A 102 17.69 3.77 -7.82
CA ILE A 102 18.50 4.46 -6.79
C ILE A 102 19.66 5.19 -7.47
N ASN A 103 19.43 6.47 -7.76
CA ASN A 103 20.49 7.46 -7.88
C ASN A 103 20.49 8.35 -6.63
N SER A 104 21.66 8.85 -6.24
CA SER A 104 21.88 9.66 -5.03
C SER A 104 21.21 11.04 -5.05
N VAL A 105 20.39 11.35 -6.06
CA VAL A 105 19.81 12.68 -6.31
C VAL A 105 18.27 12.71 -6.15
N SER A 106 17.57 11.57 -6.28
CA SER A 106 16.09 11.55 -6.40
C SER A 106 15.33 10.68 -5.39
N THR A 107 16.03 10.03 -4.46
CA THR A 107 15.38 9.17 -3.44
C THR A 107 14.94 9.99 -2.22
N TRP A 108 13.64 10.24 -2.07
CA TRP A 108 13.05 10.92 -0.90
C TRP A 108 12.86 9.91 0.26
N ILE A 109 13.47 10.14 1.43
CA ILE A 109 13.33 9.28 2.64
C ILE A 109 12.38 9.85 3.70
N GLY A 110 11.12 9.40 3.65
CA GLY A 110 9.90 9.77 4.39
C GLY A 110 9.96 9.60 5.90
N GLN A 111 8.95 10.11 6.60
CA GLN A 111 8.61 9.61 7.96
C GLN A 111 8.42 8.09 7.96
N PHE A 112 7.93 7.52 6.84
CA PHE A 112 7.71 6.08 6.66
C PHE A 112 8.82 5.38 5.87
N GLY A 113 9.96 6.05 5.65
CA GLY A 113 11.06 5.55 4.84
C GLY A 113 10.98 5.97 3.37
N MET A 114 11.71 5.27 2.51
CA MET A 114 11.85 5.60 1.10
C MET A 114 10.51 5.62 0.37
N LYS A 115 10.17 6.75 -0.24
CA LYS A 115 8.99 6.86 -1.11
C LYS A 115 9.26 6.10 -2.42
N VAL A 116 8.44 5.10 -2.70
CA VAL A 116 8.58 4.22 -3.88
C VAL A 116 7.74 4.75 -5.03
N PHE A 117 6.50 5.15 -4.73
CA PHE A 117 5.65 5.92 -5.63
C PHE A 117 4.76 6.86 -4.83
N GLU A 118 4.24 7.89 -5.51
CA GLU A 118 3.41 8.93 -4.90
C GLU A 118 2.23 9.29 -5.78
N ASN A 119 1.10 9.54 -5.11
CA ASN A 119 -0.16 10.04 -5.68
C ASN A 119 -0.62 9.32 -6.95
N GLN A 120 -0.44 8.00 -7.00
CA GLN A 120 -0.91 7.19 -8.12
C GLN A 120 -2.43 7.05 -8.06
N PRO A 121 -3.14 7.09 -9.20
CA PRO A 121 -4.56 6.78 -9.28
C PRO A 121 -4.88 5.41 -8.66
N LEU A 122 -6.03 5.27 -7.99
CA LEU A 122 -6.39 4.01 -7.34
C LEU A 122 -6.61 2.87 -8.34
N ASP A 123 -7.12 3.16 -9.54
CA ASP A 123 -7.38 2.21 -10.63
C ASP A 123 -6.11 1.66 -11.29
N GLU A 124 -4.99 2.34 -11.15
CA GLU A 124 -3.68 1.82 -11.57
C GLU A 124 -3.06 0.87 -10.53
N ARG A 125 -3.51 0.91 -9.27
CA ARG A 125 -2.83 0.24 -8.14
C ARG A 125 -3.67 -0.79 -7.41
N LEU A 126 -5.00 -0.74 -7.53
CA LEU A 126 -5.93 -1.62 -6.85
C LEU A 126 -6.81 -2.36 -7.86
N PRO A 127 -7.20 -3.62 -7.56
CA PRO A 127 -8.08 -4.36 -8.44
C PRO A 127 -9.49 -3.76 -8.46
N GLU A 128 -10.18 -3.88 -9.60
CA GLU A 128 -11.54 -3.35 -9.78
C GLU A 128 -12.53 -3.90 -8.74
N SER A 129 -12.34 -5.14 -8.27
CA SER A 129 -13.16 -5.74 -7.21
C SER A 129 -13.14 -4.96 -5.88
N VAL A 130 -12.08 -4.19 -5.62
CA VAL A 130 -11.99 -3.28 -4.47
C VAL A 130 -12.65 -1.95 -4.81
N LEU A 131 -12.40 -1.43 -6.00
CA LEU A 131 -12.81 -0.09 -6.40
C LEU A 131 -14.33 0.03 -6.55
N GLN A 132 -15.02 -1.03 -6.94
CA GLN A 132 -16.49 -1.09 -7.04
C GLN A 132 -17.21 -0.77 -5.72
N ALA A 133 -16.52 -0.82 -4.58
CA ALA A 133 -17.06 -0.42 -3.28
C ALA A 133 -17.49 1.07 -3.25
N ASP A 134 -16.97 1.92 -4.14
CA ASP A 134 -17.41 3.31 -4.28
C ASP A 134 -18.78 3.47 -4.97
N GLY A 135 -19.40 2.37 -5.40
CA GLY A 135 -20.68 2.36 -6.12
C GLY A 135 -20.59 2.81 -7.58
N GLY A 136 -19.38 3.04 -8.09
CA GLY A 136 -19.12 3.19 -9.52
C GLY A 136 -19.31 1.85 -10.21
N SER A 137 -20.36 1.74 -11.05
CA SER A 137 -20.48 0.59 -11.95
C SER A 137 -19.29 0.61 -12.89
N ALA A 138 -18.56 -0.50 -12.98
CA ALA A 138 -17.63 -0.73 -14.08
C ALA A 138 -18.42 -0.47 -15.37
N THR A 139 -18.03 0.55 -16.13
CA THR A 139 -18.52 0.70 -17.49
C THR A 139 -18.17 -0.59 -18.20
N ALA A 140 -19.20 -1.39 -18.46
CA ALA A 140 -19.08 -2.64 -19.20
C ALA A 140 -18.43 -2.31 -20.54
N THR A 141 -17.16 -2.67 -20.72
CA THR A 141 -16.56 -2.83 -22.04
C THR A 141 -17.18 -4.08 -22.65
N GLY A 142 -18.37 -3.89 -23.20
CA GLY A 142 -19.12 -4.85 -23.98
C GLY A 142 -19.76 -4.14 -25.16
N SER A 143 -19.04 -4.03 -26.26
CA SER A 143 -19.52 -3.95 -27.65
C SER A 143 -18.35 -4.19 -28.59
#